data_AF-A0A1E4NRQ2-F1
#
_entry.id   AF-A0A1E4NRQ2-F1
#
_cell.length_a   1.000
_cell.length_b   1.000
_cell.length_c   1.000
_cell.angle_alpha   90.00
_cell.angle_beta   90.00
_cell.angle_gamma   90.00
#
_symmetry.space_group_name_H-M   'P 1'
#
loop_
_entity.id
_entity.type
_entity.pdbx_description
1 polymer ?
#
loop_
_entity_poly.entity_id
_entity_poly.type
_entity_poly.pdbx_seq_one_letter_code
_entity_poly.pdbx_strand_id
1 'polypeptide(L)'
;MEGLAKGLEVSLPAGRSFVDHGGVERFEVRARWWLPAPGTLRDVAIVDEARRHRVPELPLSADHAAQPVEGAPVFVGRYWLTGELAPQTRRLACLDDSAAMDGPLVAHRWDGERELDAAGFVRADG
;
A
#
# COMPACT_ATOMS: atom_id res chain seq x y z
N MET A 1 -16.39 10.06 -4.16
CA MET A 1 -15.63 8.81 -3.96
C MET A 1 -14.17 9.11 -4.26
N GLU A 2 -13.42 9.58 -3.26
CA GLU A 2 -11.96 9.59 -3.34
C GLU A 2 -11.48 8.15 -3.10
N GLY A 3 -10.46 7.68 -3.83
CA GLY A 3 -9.92 6.32 -3.68
C GLY A 3 -9.75 5.51 -4.97
N LEU A 4 -10.31 5.95 -6.11
CA LEU A 4 -10.14 5.23 -7.39
C LEU A 4 -8.75 5.43 -8.02
N ALA A 5 -8.07 6.53 -7.70
CA ALA A 5 -6.75 6.86 -8.24
C ALA A 5 -5.76 7.36 -7.17
N LYS A 6 -6.15 7.36 -5.89
CA LYS A 6 -5.30 7.66 -4.74
C LYS A 6 -5.46 6.48 -3.78
N GLY A 7 -4.37 5.98 -3.22
CA GLY A 7 -4.43 4.86 -2.27
C GLY A 7 -5.34 5.15 -1.08
N LEU A 8 -5.84 4.12 -0.40
CA LEU A 8 -6.66 4.31 0.81
C LEU A 8 -5.80 4.92 1.92
N GLU A 9 -6.31 5.99 2.51
CA GLU A 9 -5.69 6.71 3.62
C GLU A 9 -6.54 6.50 4.88
N VAL A 10 -5.85 6.34 6.01
CA VAL A 10 -6.40 6.14 7.35
C VAL A 10 -6.08 7.38 8.16
N SER A 11 -7.11 8.04 8.70
CA SER A 11 -6.90 9.20 9.55
C SER A 11 -6.28 8.79 10.89
N LEU A 12 -5.31 9.57 11.34
CA LEU A 12 -4.71 9.42 12.66
C LEU A 12 -5.71 9.91 13.73
N PRO A 13 -5.68 9.32 14.94
CA PRO A 13 -6.48 9.83 16.04
C PRO A 13 -6.20 11.31 16.35
N ALA A 14 -7.21 12.02 16.88
CA ALA A 14 -7.10 13.44 17.18
C ALA A 14 -5.84 13.76 18.02
N GLY A 15 -5.11 14.80 17.61
CA GLY A 15 -3.86 15.22 18.26
C GLY A 15 -2.63 14.38 17.92
N ARG A 16 -2.72 13.48 16.93
CA ARG A 16 -1.57 12.70 16.42
C ARG A 16 -1.21 13.12 15.01
N SER A 17 0.09 13.21 14.77
CA SER A 17 0.69 13.48 13.47
C SER A 17 2.05 12.81 13.38
N PHE A 18 2.57 12.70 12.15
CA PHE A 18 3.98 12.38 11.89
C PHE A 18 4.46 13.23 10.72
N VAL A 19 5.77 13.45 10.61
CA VAL A 19 6.34 14.14 9.43
C VAL A 19 6.80 13.10 8.42
N ASP A 20 6.39 13.26 7.17
CA ASP A 20 6.78 12.36 6.07
C ASP A 20 8.22 12.61 5.57
N HIS A 21 8.61 11.91 4.50
CA HIS A 21 9.93 12.08 3.88
C HIS A 21 10.13 13.46 3.23
N GLY A 22 9.05 14.15 2.86
CA GLY A 22 9.05 15.49 2.29
C GLY A 22 9.04 16.61 3.31
N GLY A 23 9.10 16.29 4.62
CA GLY A 23 9.03 17.29 5.68
C GLY A 23 7.63 17.80 5.97
N VAL A 24 6.58 17.15 5.44
CA VAL A 24 5.19 17.55 5.62
C VAL A 24 4.60 16.85 6.83
N GLU A 25 3.95 17.61 7.71
CA GLU A 25 3.15 17.05 8.81
C GLU A 25 1.88 16.39 8.26
N ARG A 26 1.67 15.13 8.61
CA ARG A 26 0.56 14.30 8.15
C ARG A 26 -0.33 13.92 9.32
N PHE A 27 -1.64 14.06 9.09
CA PHE A 27 -2.71 13.62 9.98
C PHE A 27 -3.40 12.37 9.47
N GLU A 28 -2.96 11.85 8.32
CA GLU A 28 -3.48 10.67 7.65
C GLU A 28 -2.31 9.87 7.10
N VAL A 29 -2.46 8.56 7.02
CA VAL A 29 -1.41 7.66 6.52
C VAL A 29 -2.00 6.71 5.49
N ARG A 30 -1.27 6.49 4.40
CA ARG A 30 -1.62 5.43 3.44
C ARG A 30 -1.52 4.09 4.14
N ALA A 31 -2.51 3.23 3.92
CA ALA A 31 -2.59 1.95 4.59
C ALA A 31 -2.67 0.80 3.59
N ARG A 32 -2.01 -0.32 3.94
CA ARG A 32 -2.22 -1.63 3.31
C ARG A 32 -3.55 -2.19 3.81
N TRP A 33 -4.64 -1.66 3.28
CA TRP A 33 -6.02 -2.00 3.66
C TRP A 33 -6.41 -3.46 3.41
N TRP A 34 -5.61 -4.17 2.60
CA TRP A 34 -5.77 -5.57 2.26
C TRP A 34 -5.08 -6.56 3.22
N LEU A 35 -4.34 -6.08 4.24
CA LEU A 35 -3.68 -6.98 5.19
C LEU A 35 -4.72 -7.65 6.12
N PRO A 36 -4.64 -8.97 6.35
CA PRO A 36 -5.57 -9.65 7.25
C PRO A 36 -5.28 -9.29 8.72
N ALA A 37 -6.34 -8.93 9.46
CA ALA A 37 -6.32 -8.72 10.92
C ALA A 37 -5.15 -7.85 11.45
N PRO A 38 -4.96 -6.61 10.93
CA PRO A 38 -3.91 -5.75 11.45
C PRO A 38 -4.20 -5.34 12.90
N GLY A 39 -3.17 -5.40 13.76
CA GLY A 39 -3.31 -5.05 15.18
C GLY A 39 -3.26 -3.54 15.41
N THR A 40 -2.41 -2.84 14.66
CA THR A 40 -2.15 -1.42 14.85
C THR A 40 -2.06 -0.64 13.54
N LEU A 41 -2.23 0.67 13.64
CA LEU A 41 -2.03 1.62 12.56
C LEU A 41 -0.62 1.51 11.95
N ARG A 42 0.40 1.32 12.79
CA ARG A 42 1.77 1.16 12.34
C ARG A 42 1.91 -0.06 11.43
N ASP A 43 1.19 -1.15 11.71
CA ASP A 43 1.26 -2.39 10.91
C ASP A 43 0.86 -2.15 9.46
N VAL A 44 -0.25 -1.42 9.26
CA VAL A 44 -0.79 -1.14 7.93
C VAL A 44 -0.13 0.05 7.24
N ALA A 45 0.50 0.95 7.99
CA ALA A 45 1.08 2.18 7.45
C ALA A 45 2.12 1.91 6.35
N ILE A 46 1.96 2.63 5.25
CA ILE A 46 2.86 2.66 4.11
C ILE A 46 3.71 3.91 4.27
N VAL A 47 4.87 3.70 4.89
CA VAL A 47 5.90 4.69 5.17
C VAL A 47 7.25 4.01 5.05
N ASP A 48 8.30 4.77 4.76
CA ASP A 48 9.68 4.24 4.73
C ASP A 48 10.02 3.57 6.06
N GLU A 49 10.75 2.44 6.00
CA GLU A 49 11.11 1.68 7.20
C GLU A 49 11.88 2.55 8.22
N ALA A 50 12.78 3.41 7.74
CA ALA A 50 13.52 4.36 8.57
C ALA A 50 12.62 5.32 9.36
N ARG A 51 11.38 5.56 8.92
CA ARG A 51 10.40 6.47 9.53
C ARG A 51 9.22 5.74 10.16
N ARG A 52 9.15 4.41 10.05
CA ARG A 52 8.05 3.59 10.60
C ARG A 52 7.85 3.79 12.10
N HIS A 53 8.94 3.99 12.84
CA HIS A 53 8.92 4.29 14.27
C HIS A 53 8.19 5.61 14.62
N ARG A 54 8.05 6.54 13.67
CA ARG A 54 7.34 7.81 13.84
C ARG A 54 5.82 7.66 13.74
N VAL A 55 5.35 6.56 13.13
CA VAL A 55 3.92 6.24 13.11
C VAL A 55 3.51 5.74 14.50
N PRO A 56 2.48 6.32 15.12
CA PRO A 56 1.99 5.86 16.41
C PRO A 56 1.54 4.39 16.38
N GLU A 57 1.87 3.64 17.43
CA GLU A 57 1.38 2.27 17.65
C GLU A 57 0.01 2.33 18.32
N LEU A 58 -1.01 2.58 17.52
CA LEU A 58 -2.38 2.74 17.99
C LEU A 58 -3.24 1.61 17.44
N PRO A 59 -4.18 1.04 18.22
CA PRO A 59 -5.14 0.09 17.71
C PRO A 59 -5.90 0.70 16.52
N LEU A 60 -6.12 -0.10 15.48
CA LEU A 60 -7.00 0.32 14.39
C LEU A 60 -8.44 0.39 14.90
N SER A 61 -9.15 1.48 14.57
CA SER A 61 -10.59 1.52 14.83
C SER A 61 -11.31 0.49 13.95
N ALA A 62 -12.49 0.06 14.37
CA ALA A 62 -13.31 -0.87 13.60
C ALA A 62 -13.61 -0.38 12.17
N ASP A 63 -13.62 0.94 11.96
CA ASP A 63 -13.83 1.58 10.66
C ASP A 63 -12.67 1.34 9.68
N HIS A 64 -11.50 0.91 10.19
CA HIS A 64 -10.31 0.59 9.42
C HIS A 64 -10.01 -0.92 9.39
N ALA A 65 -11.04 -1.74 9.62
CA ALA A 65 -10.92 -3.19 9.49
C ALA A 65 -10.39 -3.57 8.10
N ALA A 66 -9.57 -4.61 8.06
CA ALA A 66 -9.10 -5.22 6.82
C ALA A 66 -10.27 -5.42 5.85
N GLN A 67 -10.07 -5.05 4.59
CA GLN A 67 -11.00 -5.36 3.52
C GLN A 67 -10.34 -6.42 2.63
N PRO A 68 -10.60 -7.72 2.88
CA PRO A 68 -10.10 -8.78 2.01
C PRO A 68 -10.53 -8.51 0.57
N VAL A 69 -9.57 -8.62 -0.34
CA VAL A 69 -9.86 -8.50 -1.76
C VAL A 69 -10.41 -9.83 -2.23
N GLU A 70 -11.73 -9.85 -2.47
CA GLU A 70 -12.44 -11.01 -2.98
C GLU A 70 -12.90 -10.80 -4.43
N GLY A 71 -13.09 -11.90 -5.16
CA GLY A 71 -13.56 -11.86 -6.55
C GLY A 71 -12.44 -11.65 -7.57
N ALA A 72 -12.56 -10.58 -8.37
CA ALA A 72 -11.64 -10.25 -9.46
C ALA A 72 -10.29 -9.75 -8.93
N PRO A 73 -9.18 -10.00 -9.64
CA PRO A 73 -7.90 -9.40 -9.30
C PRO A 73 -7.95 -7.87 -9.31
N VAL A 74 -7.30 -7.25 -8.32
CA VAL A 74 -7.23 -5.81 -8.13
C VAL A 74 -5.78 -5.36 -8.29
N PHE A 75 -5.57 -4.39 -9.17
CA PHE A 75 -4.27 -3.76 -9.39
C PHE A 75 -4.30 -2.35 -8.83
N VAL A 76 -3.31 -2.01 -8.01
CA VAL A 76 -3.20 -0.70 -7.37
C VAL A 76 -1.85 -0.04 -7.62
N GLY A 77 -1.79 1.27 -7.47
CA GLY A 77 -0.56 2.06 -7.51
C GLY A 77 -0.65 3.28 -6.59
N ARG A 78 0.34 4.17 -6.65
CA ARG A 78 0.50 5.34 -5.76
C ARG A 78 0.82 5.01 -4.30
N TYR A 79 1.41 3.85 -4.08
CA TYR A 79 1.83 3.40 -2.75
C TYR A 79 3.34 3.44 -2.58
N TRP A 80 4.12 3.75 -3.64
CA TRP A 80 5.59 3.76 -3.63
C TRP A 80 6.16 2.57 -2.86
N LEU A 81 5.59 1.38 -3.14
CA LEU A 81 6.10 0.18 -2.52
C LEU A 81 7.49 -0.07 -3.09
N THR A 82 8.36 -0.58 -2.24
CA THR A 82 9.72 -0.97 -2.61
C THR A 82 9.93 -2.40 -2.14
N GLY A 83 10.72 -3.18 -2.87
CA GLY A 83 11.03 -4.56 -2.53
C GLY A 83 10.85 -5.51 -3.71
N GLU A 84 10.58 -6.78 -3.40
CA GLU A 84 10.37 -7.81 -4.41
C GLU A 84 9.03 -7.62 -5.14
N LEU A 85 9.05 -7.75 -6.47
CA LEU A 85 7.85 -7.72 -7.31
C LEU A 85 7.03 -8.99 -7.11
N ALA A 86 6.07 -8.90 -6.21
CA ALA A 86 5.16 -9.98 -5.89
C ALA A 86 3.74 -9.46 -5.63
N PRO A 87 2.71 -10.31 -5.84
CA PRO A 87 1.37 -10.02 -5.36
C PRO A 87 1.39 -9.74 -3.85
N GLN A 88 0.65 -8.73 -3.42
CA GLN A 88 0.51 -8.42 -1.99
C GLN A 88 -0.45 -9.41 -1.30
N THR A 89 -1.42 -9.93 -2.06
CA THR A 89 -2.27 -11.05 -1.71
C THR A 89 -2.50 -11.89 -2.97
N ARG A 90 -3.20 -13.03 -2.87
CA ARG A 90 -3.59 -13.82 -4.05
C ARG A 90 -4.46 -13.06 -5.06
N ARG A 91 -5.05 -11.93 -4.68
CA ARG A 91 -5.98 -11.14 -5.51
C ARG A 91 -5.54 -9.70 -5.71
N LEU A 92 -4.48 -9.24 -5.05
CA LEU A 92 -4.04 -7.84 -5.13
C LEU A 92 -2.56 -7.75 -5.48
N ALA A 93 -2.25 -6.96 -6.50
CA ALA A 93 -0.89 -6.56 -6.86
C ALA A 93 -0.77 -5.04 -6.84
N CYS A 94 0.35 -4.55 -6.31
CA CYS A 94 0.74 -3.16 -6.48
C CYS A 94 1.76 -3.08 -7.61
N LEU A 95 1.52 -2.18 -8.58
CA LEU A 95 2.38 -1.97 -9.75
C LEU A 95 3.21 -0.67 -9.63
N ASP A 96 3.17 -0.03 -8.46
CA ASP A 96 3.92 1.20 -8.21
C ASP A 96 5.20 0.88 -7.44
N ASP A 97 6.25 0.64 -8.21
CA ASP A 97 7.63 0.44 -7.73
C ASP A 97 8.44 1.74 -7.85
N SER A 98 7.79 2.90 -7.67
CA SER A 98 8.44 4.21 -7.64
C SER A 98 9.14 4.64 -8.94
N ALA A 99 8.55 4.32 -10.09
CA ALA A 99 9.06 4.68 -11.42
C ALA A 99 9.29 6.18 -11.67
N ALA A 100 8.64 7.05 -10.89
CA ALA A 100 8.84 8.51 -10.95
C ALA A 100 10.08 8.99 -10.15
N MET A 101 10.74 8.09 -9.43
CA MET A 101 11.99 8.30 -8.70
C MET A 101 13.09 7.49 -9.40
N ASP A 102 13.74 6.56 -8.69
CA ASP A 102 14.81 5.70 -9.23
C ASP A 102 14.36 4.24 -9.41
N GLY A 103 13.06 3.98 -9.33
CA GLY A 103 12.49 2.64 -9.48
C GLY A 103 12.15 2.27 -10.93
N PRO A 104 11.92 0.98 -11.24
CA PRO A 104 11.55 0.56 -12.58
C PRO A 104 10.09 0.87 -12.91
N LEU A 105 9.76 0.94 -14.22
CA LEU A 105 8.37 0.89 -14.65
C LEU A 105 7.89 -0.57 -14.63
N VAL A 106 6.83 -0.85 -13.88
CA VAL A 106 6.34 -2.22 -13.64
C VAL A 106 4.95 -2.41 -14.22
N ALA A 107 4.71 -3.58 -14.80
CA ALA A 107 3.40 -4.03 -15.22
C ALA A 107 3.16 -5.49 -14.79
N HIS A 108 1.90 -5.91 -14.82
CA HIS A 108 1.51 -7.30 -14.64
C HIS A 108 0.72 -7.77 -15.87
N ARG A 109 1.15 -8.87 -16.48
CA ARG A 109 0.45 -9.51 -17.59
C ARG A 109 -0.57 -10.50 -17.04
N TRP A 110 -1.76 -10.01 -16.79
CA TRP A 110 -2.92 -10.82 -16.44
C TRP A 110 -3.43 -11.58 -17.67
N ASP A 111 -3.64 -12.89 -17.51
CA ASP A 111 -4.08 -13.84 -18.56
C ASP A 111 -5.40 -14.53 -18.19
N GLY A 112 -6.24 -13.85 -17.40
CA GLY A 112 -7.52 -14.37 -16.94
C GLY A 112 -7.44 -15.25 -15.70
N GLU A 113 -6.25 -15.41 -15.12
CA GLU A 113 -6.07 -16.20 -13.91
C GLU A 113 -6.81 -15.60 -12.72
N ARG A 114 -7.29 -16.48 -11.84
CA ARG A 114 -7.99 -16.07 -10.62
C ARG A 114 -7.02 -15.60 -9.54
N GLU A 115 -5.91 -16.30 -9.37
CA GLU A 115 -4.90 -15.96 -8.37
C GLU A 115 -3.68 -15.38 -9.07
N LEU A 116 -3.24 -14.20 -8.62
CA LEU A 116 -2.10 -13.52 -9.20
C LEU A 116 -0.81 -14.25 -8.89
N ASP A 117 0.06 -14.35 -9.90
CA ASP A 117 1.37 -14.99 -9.79
C ASP A 117 2.50 -13.96 -10.01
N ALA A 118 3.62 -14.15 -9.32
CA ALA A 118 4.82 -13.33 -9.47
C ALA A 118 5.42 -13.40 -10.90
N ALA A 119 5.26 -14.52 -11.60
CA ALA A 119 5.70 -14.70 -12.99
C ALA A 119 4.96 -13.79 -13.98
N GLY A 120 3.83 -13.21 -13.58
CA GLY A 120 3.10 -12.22 -14.39
C GLY A 120 3.73 -10.81 -14.35
N PHE A 121 4.62 -10.52 -13.38
CA PHE A 121 5.26 -9.22 -13.28
C PHE A 121 6.35 -9.06 -14.34
N VAL A 122 6.34 -7.90 -15.00
CA VAL A 122 7.37 -7.48 -15.95
C VAL A 122 7.84 -6.08 -15.57
N ARG A 123 9.13 -5.81 -15.81
CA ARG A 123 9.73 -4.49 -15.59
C ARG A 123 10.41 -3.99 -16.85
N ALA A 124 10.35 -2.69 -17.06
CA ALA A 124 11.19 -1.99 -18.01
C ALA A 124 12.17 -1.13 -17.21
N ASP A 125 13.46 -1.35 -17.44
CA ASP A 125 14.51 -0.50 -16.89
C ASP A 125 14.65 0.74 -17.79
N GLY A 126 14.77 1.92 -17.17
CA GLY A 126 14.90 3.22 -17.85
C GLY A 126 16.31 3.52 -18.34
#